data_AF-A0A4Y1QM35-F1
#
_entry.id   AF-A0A4Y1QM35-F1
#
_cell.length_a   1.000
_cell.length_b   1.000
_cell.length_c   1.000
_cell.angle_alpha   90.00
_cell.angle_beta   90.00
_cell.angle_gamma   90.00
#
_symmetry.space_group_name_H-M   'P 1'
#
loop_
_entity.id
_entity.type
_entity.pdbx_description
1 polymer ?
#
loop_
_entity_poly.entity_id
_entity_poly.type
_entity_poly.pdbx_seq_one_letter_code
_entity_poly.pdbx_strand_id
1 'polypeptide(L)'
;MTRSQGLTATGVIYKDSNGTPHQAFVRSKGEVIVSAGTIGTPQLLLLSGVGPESYLSSLNIPVVLSHPYVGQFLHDNPRNFINILPPNPIEPTI
;
A
#
# COMPACT_ATOMS: atom_id res chain seq x y z
N MET A 1 8.80 22.59 -9.67
CA MET A 1 7.40 22.93 -9.33
C MET A 1 6.49 22.44 -10.45
N THR A 2 6.11 21.17 -10.43
CA THR A 2 5.14 20.62 -11.39
C THR A 2 3.75 20.82 -10.82
N ARG A 3 3.04 21.79 -11.39
CA ARG A 3 1.63 22.06 -11.10
C ARG A 3 0.85 20.78 -11.42
N SER A 4 0.33 20.08 -10.42
CA SER A 4 -0.56 18.96 -10.66
C SER A 4 -1.75 19.47 -11.47
N GLN A 5 -1.93 18.95 -12.69
CA GLN A 5 -3.22 19.04 -13.34
C GLN A 5 -4.27 18.48 -12.38
N GLY A 6 -5.53 18.94 -12.47
CA GLY A 6 -6.61 18.67 -11.51
C GLY A 6 -7.06 17.20 -11.42
N LEU A 7 -6.13 16.29 -11.17
CA LEU A 7 -6.34 14.88 -10.92
C LEU A 7 -7.08 14.74 -9.60
N THR A 8 -8.14 13.95 -9.64
CA THR A 8 -8.99 13.68 -8.48
C THR A 8 -9.27 12.18 -8.45
N ALA A 9 -9.07 11.53 -7.30
CA ALA A 9 -9.49 10.16 -7.11
C ALA A 9 -11.03 10.11 -7.08
N THR A 10 -11.64 9.32 -7.97
CA THR A 10 -13.11 9.24 -8.10
C THR A 10 -13.70 8.02 -7.41
N GLY A 11 -12.89 7.01 -7.10
CA GLY A 11 -13.37 5.75 -6.55
C GLY A 11 -12.30 4.68 -6.54
N VAL A 12 -12.76 3.44 -6.33
CA VAL A 12 -11.93 2.23 -6.27
C VAL A 12 -12.58 1.09 -7.03
N ILE A 13 -11.76 0.16 -7.51
CA ILE A 13 -12.17 -1.15 -8.01
C ILE A 13 -11.74 -2.19 -6.98
N TYR A 14 -12.65 -3.07 -6.57
CA TYR A 14 -12.37 -4.16 -5.64
C TYR A 14 -12.99 -5.47 -6.15
N LYS A 15 -12.57 -6.61 -5.60
CA LYS A 15 -13.12 -7.93 -5.95
C LYS A 15 -13.72 -8.60 -4.72
N ASP A 16 -14.80 -9.34 -4.91
CA ASP A 16 -15.38 -10.20 -3.87
C ASP A 16 -14.68 -11.57 -3.79
N SER A 17 -15.14 -12.43 -2.89
CA SER A 17 -14.63 -13.79 -2.72
C SER A 17 -14.83 -14.70 -3.94
N ASN A 18 -15.76 -14.35 -4.83
CA ASN A 18 -15.99 -15.07 -6.09
C ASN A 18 -15.11 -14.51 -7.22
N GLY A 19 -14.26 -13.52 -6.95
CA GLY A 19 -13.39 -12.87 -7.92
C GLY A 19 -14.12 -11.86 -8.83
N THR A 20 -15.39 -11.57 -8.56
CA THR A 20 -16.19 -10.65 -9.37
C THR A 20 -15.79 -9.21 -9.06
N PRO A 21 -15.48 -8.36 -10.07
CA PRO A 21 -15.09 -6.97 -9.86
C PRO A 21 -16.29 -6.08 -9.55
N HIS A 22 -16.10 -5.17 -8.60
CA HIS A 22 -17.05 -4.17 -8.15
C HIS A 22 -16.40 -2.79 -8.18
N GLN A 23 -17.23 -1.74 -8.24
CA GLN A 23 -16.77 -0.35 -8.24
C GLN A 23 -17.49 0.43 -7.15
N ALA A 24 -16.76 1.29 -6.43
CA ALA A 24 -17.32 2.22 -5.46
C ALA A 24 -16.78 3.62 -5.73
N PHE A 25 -17.66 4.62 -5.78
CA PHE A 25 -17.32 6.00 -6.14
C PHE A 25 -17.62 6.98 -5.02
N VAL A 26 -16.82 8.03 -4.94
CA VAL A 26 -17.07 9.16 -4.04
C VAL A 26 -18.08 10.11 -4.67
N ARG A 27 -18.88 10.77 -3.84
CA ARG A 27 -19.75 11.88 -4.26
C ARG A 27 -18.95 13.19 -4.33
N SER A 28 -19.57 14.26 -4.79
CA SER A 28 -18.97 15.60 -4.76
C SER A 28 -18.45 15.91 -3.35
N LYS A 29 -17.21 16.44 -3.27
CA LYS A 29 -16.47 16.70 -2.02
C LYS A 29 -16.11 15.46 -1.19
N GLY A 30 -16.38 14.26 -1.67
CA GLY A 30 -15.89 13.03 -1.06
C GLY A 30 -14.44 12.76 -1.46
N GLU A 31 -13.77 11.94 -0.65
CA GLU A 31 -12.35 11.62 -0.80
C GLU A 31 -12.13 10.10 -0.75
N VAL A 32 -11.09 9.63 -1.41
CA VAL A 32 -10.61 8.25 -1.29
C VAL A 32 -9.41 8.27 -0.34
N ILE A 33 -9.56 7.62 0.82
CA ILE A 33 -8.50 7.47 1.82
C ILE A 33 -7.97 6.04 1.75
N VAL A 34 -6.65 5.89 1.58
CA VAL A 34 -6.00 4.58 1.58
C VAL A 34 -5.40 4.31 2.96
N SER A 35 -5.88 3.27 3.61
CA SER A 35 -5.41 2.82 4.93
C SER A 35 -5.01 1.35 4.93
N ALA A 36 -4.40 0.89 3.83
CA ALA A 36 -4.00 -0.51 3.62
C ALA A 36 -2.67 -0.91 4.31
N GLY A 37 -2.22 -0.12 5.28
CA GLY A 37 -1.00 -0.37 6.06
C GLY A 37 0.31 -0.14 5.31
N THR A 38 1.43 -0.37 6.00
CA THR A 38 2.79 -0.10 5.50
C THR A 38 3.12 -0.84 4.21
N ILE A 39 2.53 -2.03 4.00
CA ILE A 39 2.75 -2.85 2.80
C ILE A 39 1.67 -2.59 1.73
N GLY A 40 0.39 -2.60 2.10
CA GLY A 40 -0.70 -2.53 1.13
C GLY A 40 -0.89 -1.14 0.51
N THR A 41 -0.64 -0.07 1.26
CA THR A 41 -0.77 1.30 0.73
C THR A 41 0.18 1.58 -0.44
N PRO A 42 1.52 1.39 -0.32
CA PRO A 42 2.40 1.62 -1.46
C PRO A 42 2.12 0.67 -2.63
N GLN A 43 1.75 -0.59 -2.38
CA GLN A 43 1.36 -1.52 -3.44
C GLN A 43 0.16 -0.99 -4.24
N LEU A 44 -0.91 -0.57 -3.57
CA LEU A 44 -2.12 -0.08 -4.23
C LEU A 44 -1.85 1.21 -5.03
N LEU A 45 -1.05 2.13 -4.48
CA LEU A 45 -0.67 3.37 -5.18
C LEU A 45 0.13 3.08 -6.45
N LEU A 46 1.13 2.19 -6.37
CA LEU A 46 1.95 1.80 -7.53
C LEU A 46 1.10 1.14 -8.62
N LEU A 47 0.23 0.20 -8.26
CA LEU A 47 -0.71 -0.45 -9.20
C LEU A 47 -1.71 0.55 -9.81
N SER A 48 -1.98 1.65 -9.13
CA SER A 48 -2.88 2.73 -9.59
C SER A 48 -2.13 3.82 -10.37
N GLY A 49 -0.85 3.62 -10.69
CA GLY A 49 -0.08 4.58 -11.50
C GLY A 49 0.46 5.79 -10.73
N VAL A 50 0.48 5.75 -9.39
CA VAL A 50 1.07 6.79 -8.53
C VAL A 50 2.37 6.27 -7.94
N GLY A 51 3.50 6.75 -8.46
CA GLY A 51 4.82 6.23 -8.09
C GLY A 51 5.97 6.70 -8.99
N PRO A 52 7.18 6.15 -8.83
CA PRO A 52 8.33 6.56 -9.64
C PRO A 52 8.11 6.24 -11.12
N GLU A 53 8.12 7.26 -11.98
CA GLU A 53 7.79 7.13 -13.41
C GLU A 53 8.58 6.07 -14.16
N SER A 54 9.91 6.01 -13.95
CA SER A 54 10.76 5.01 -14.59
C SER A 54 10.43 3.58 -14.16
N TYR A 55 10.09 3.38 -12.88
CA TYR A 55 9.70 2.08 -12.33
C TYR A 55 8.32 1.64 -12.82
N LEU A 56 7.35 2.55 -12.85
CA LEU A 56 6.01 2.24 -13.39
C LEU A 56 6.06 1.94 -14.88
N SER A 57 6.81 2.75 -15.65
CA SER A 57 6.94 2.59 -17.09
C SER A 57 7.66 1.29 -17.48
N SER A 58 8.64 0.83 -16.69
CA SER A 58 9.33 -0.44 -16.96
C SER A 58 8.44 -1.68 -16.79
N LEU A 59 7.33 -1.54 -16.07
CA LEU A 59 6.30 -2.58 -15.88
C LEU A 59 5.05 -2.35 -16.76
N ASN A 60 5.11 -1.40 -17.70
CA ASN A 60 3.97 -1.00 -18.54
C ASN A 60 2.74 -0.53 -17.74
N ILE A 61 2.93 0.02 -16.54
CA ILE A 61 1.87 0.62 -15.74
C ILE A 61 1.70 2.09 -16.20
N PRO A 62 0.49 2.52 -16.62
CA PRO A 62 0.24 3.91 -16.95
C PRO A 62 0.54 4.84 -15.77
N VAL A 63 1.36 5.87 -16.00
CA VAL A 63 1.72 6.85 -14.96
C VAL A 63 0.63 7.90 -14.85
N VAL A 64 -0.14 7.85 -13.77
CA VAL A 64 -1.14 8.87 -13.41
C VAL A 64 -0.44 10.09 -12.80
N LEU A 65 0.49 9.85 -11.87
CA LEU A 65 1.30 10.89 -11.25
C LEU A 65 2.69 10.33 -10.89
N SER A 66 3.74 10.96 -11.42
CA SER A 66 5.11 10.66 -11.03
C SER A 66 5.36 11.12 -9.59
N HIS A 67 5.55 10.16 -8.68
CA HIS A 67 5.79 10.40 -7.27
C HIS A 67 6.95 9.50 -6.76
N PRO A 68 8.19 10.02 -6.66
CA PRO A 68 9.40 9.20 -6.54
C PRO A 68 9.53 8.42 -5.22
N TYR A 69 8.78 8.77 -4.18
CA TYR A 69 8.92 8.17 -2.85
C TYR A 69 7.87 7.11 -2.50
N VAL A 70 6.93 6.80 -3.40
CA VAL A 70 5.95 5.73 -3.13
C VAL A 70 6.67 4.38 -3.06
N GLY A 71 6.46 3.66 -1.95
CA GLY A 71 7.13 2.38 -1.69
C GLY A 71 8.58 2.49 -1.21
N GLN A 72 9.11 3.70 -1.02
CA GLN A 72 10.44 3.92 -0.46
C GLN A 72 10.37 4.11 1.07
N PHE A 73 11.52 4.08 1.75
CA PHE A 73 11.65 4.29 3.20
C PHE A 73 10.82 3.31 4.05
N LEU A 74 10.82 2.03 3.66
CA LEU A 74 10.25 0.96 4.48
C LEU A 74 11.23 0.62 5.61
N HIS A 75 10.74 0.62 6.84
CA HIS A 75 11.52 0.29 8.02
C HIS A 75 10.91 -0.90 8.76
N ASP A 76 11.77 -1.75 9.30
CA ASP A 76 11.41 -2.81 10.23
C ASP A 76 12.43 -2.82 11.38
N ASN A 77 11.93 -2.87 12.62
CA ASN A 77 12.79 -2.90 13.79
C ASN A 77 13.37 -4.30 13.95
N PRO A 78 14.71 -4.48 14.01
CA PRO A 78 15.28 -5.80 14.18
C PRO A 78 14.93 -6.37 15.56
N ARG A 79 14.60 -7.67 15.58
CA ARG A 79 14.38 -8.43 16.82
C ARG A 79 15.51 -9.44 17.04
N ASN A 80 16.25 -9.28 18.12
CA ASN A 80 17.26 -10.22 18.60
C ASN A 80 16.79 -10.87 19.91
N PHE A 81 17.03 -12.17 20.09
CA PHE A 81 16.58 -12.90 21.27
C PHE A 81 17.43 -14.15 21.51
N ILE A 82 17.43 -14.66 22.75
CA ILE A 82 18.01 -15.94 23.13
C ILE A 82 16.86 -16.85 23.57
N ASN A 83 16.81 -18.06 23.03
CA ASN A 83 15.92 -19.10 23.52
C ASN A 83 16.69 -19.95 24.53
N ILE A 84 16.13 -20.12 25.72
CA ILE A 84 16.63 -21.06 26.72
C ILE A 84 15.69 -22.25 26.83
N LEU A 85 16.24 -23.42 27.12
CA LEU A 85 15.48 -24.63 27.44
C LEU A 85 15.67 -24.90 28.94
N PRO A 86 14.70 -24.53 29.80
CA PRO A 86 14.80 -24.78 31.22
C PRO A 86 14.82 -26.30 31.52
N PRO A 87 15.57 -26.76 32.54
CA PRO A 87 15.61 -28.17 32.91
C PRO A 87 14.31 -28.68 33.56
N ASN A 88 13.48 -27.76 34.09
CA ASN A 88 12.15 -28.04 34.61
C ASN A 88 11.11 -27.27 33.78
N PRO A 89 9.93 -27.84 33.49
CA PRO A 89 8.89 -27.15 32.73
C PRO A 89 8.54 -25.77 33.30
N ILE A 90 8.39 -24.79 32.39
CA ILE A 90 7.84 -23.47 32.71
C ILE A 90 6.48 -23.33 32.03
N GLU A 91 5.53 -22.73 32.74
CA GLU A 91 4.23 -22.39 32.15
C GLU A 91 4.36 -21.15 31.26
N PRO A 92 3.63 -21.07 30.13
CA PRO A 92 3.50 -19.83 29.39
C PRO A 92 2.96 -18.75 30.32
N THR A 93 3.66 -17.62 30.39
CA THR A 93 3.11 -16.45 31.09
C THR A 93 2.14 -15.76 30.14
N ILE A 94 0.89 -15.61 30.58
CA ILE A 94 -0.16 -14.88 29.86
C ILE A 94 0.08 -13.38 29.99
#